data_AF-A0A7J3Z507-F1
#
_entry.id   AF-A0A7J3Z507-F1
#
_cell.length_a   1.000
_cell.length_b   1.000
_cell.length_c   1.000
_cell.angle_alpha   90.00
_cell.angle_beta   90.00
_cell.angle_gamma   90.00
#
_symmetry.space_group_name_H-M   'P 1'
#
loop_
_entity.id
_entity.type
_entity.pdbx_description
1 polymer ?
#
loop_
_entity_poly.entity_id
_entity_poly.type
_entity_poly.pdbx_seq_one_letter_code
_entity_poly.pdbx_strand_id
1 'polypeptide(L)'
;MHILPIAVGLAVVTVGTFFEVVAALGMIRLRSFFLRLHAATMGCVGGSILPLLGLALIALGLESVGVERLYVAGTCVASAIILLILAPSGAHSLARAAYMTRVAPRHPLEFDALEERLKGGGR
;
A
#
# COMPACT_ATOMS: atom_id res chain seq x y z
N MET A 1 8.14 -25.66 18.34
CA MET A 1 7.95 -24.21 18.18
C MET A 1 9.19 -23.67 17.50
N HIS A 2 9.07 -23.14 16.29
CA HIS A 2 10.24 -22.65 15.54
C HIS A 2 10.44 -21.15 15.79
N ILE A 3 11.50 -20.79 16.51
CA ILE A 3 11.77 -19.40 16.91
C ILE A 3 12.21 -18.53 15.72
N LEU A 4 12.93 -19.11 14.76
CA LEU A 4 13.43 -18.40 13.58
C LEU A 4 12.33 -17.70 12.75
N PRO A 5 11.27 -18.39 12.26
CA PRO A 5 10.22 -17.74 11.46
C PRO A 5 9.44 -16.69 12.25
N ILE A 6 9.30 -16.87 13.57
CA ILE A 6 8.65 -15.89 14.44
C ILE A 6 9.50 -14.62 14.55
N ALA A 7 10.80 -14.76 14.80
CA ALA A 7 11.72 -13.63 14.89
C ALA A 7 11.79 -12.84 13.57
N VAL A 8 11.90 -13.54 12.44
CA VAL A 8 11.89 -12.91 11.10
C VAL A 8 10.54 -12.23 10.85
N GLY A 9 9.43 -12.90 11.13
CA GLY A 9 8.10 -12.33 10.94
C GLY A 9 7.86 -11.08 11.79
N LEU A 10 8.31 -11.05 13.05
CA LEU A 10 8.26 -9.87 13.92
C LEU A 10 9.09 -8.71 13.37
N ALA A 11 10.29 -8.99 12.85
CA ALA A 11 11.12 -7.96 12.22
C ALA A 11 10.43 -7.35 10.99
N VAL A 12 9.84 -8.19 10.13
CA VAL A 12 9.11 -7.76 8.94
C VAL A 12 7.86 -6.94 9.31
N VAL A 13 7.09 -7.38 10.31
CA VAL A 13 5.92 -6.63 10.82
C VAL A 13 6.36 -5.25 11.32
N THR A 14 7.45 -5.18 12.08
CA THR A 14 7.97 -3.91 12.64
C THR A 14 8.35 -2.93 11.53
N VAL A 15 9.04 -3.43 10.49
CA VAL A 15 9.37 -2.62 9.30
C VAL A 15 8.11 -2.14 8.60
N GLY A 16 7.11 -3.00 8.43
CA GLY A 16 5.83 -2.62 7.84
C GLY A 16 5.10 -1.55 8.66
N THR A 17 5.04 -1.70 9.99
CA THR A 17 4.44 -0.69 10.87
C THR A 17 5.12 0.68 10.72
N PHE A 18 6.44 0.71 10.55
CA PHE A 18 7.16 1.95 10.24
C PHE A 18 6.68 2.58 8.93
N PHE A 19 6.52 1.80 7.86
CA PHE A 19 5.98 2.31 6.59
C PHE A 19 4.55 2.84 6.73
N GLU A 20 3.71 2.19 7.53
CA GLU A 20 2.33 2.63 7.76
C GLU A 20 2.28 3.97 8.51
N VAL A 21 3.13 4.16 9.52
CA VAL A 21 3.25 5.45 10.23
C VAL A 21 3.74 6.55 9.30
N VAL A 22 4.75 6.28 8.47
CA VAL A 22 5.26 7.25 7.48
C VAL A 22 4.18 7.59 6.46
N ALA A 23 3.41 6.61 5.99
CA ALA A 23 2.29 6.82 5.07
C ALA A 23 1.19 7.68 5.70
N ALA A 24 0.80 7.39 6.94
CA ALA A 24 -0.18 8.19 7.69
C ALA A 24 0.29 9.64 7.86
N LEU A 25 1.55 9.85 8.22
CA LEU A 25 2.15 11.19 8.28
C LEU A 25 2.15 11.87 6.90
N GLY A 26 2.45 11.13 5.84
CA GLY A 26 2.39 11.61 4.46
C GLY A 26 0.98 12.06 4.07
N MET A 27 -0.06 11.29 4.42
CA MET A 27 -1.45 11.67 4.15
C MET A 27 -1.86 12.98 4.82
N ILE A 28 -1.39 13.23 6.04
CA ILE A 28 -1.71 14.45 6.80
C ILE A 28 -0.87 15.65 6.33
N ARG A 29 0.42 15.45 6.07
CA ARG A 29 1.36 16.55 5.77
C ARG A 29 1.42 16.97 4.31
N LEU A 30 1.12 16.07 3.36
CA LEU A 30 1.25 16.39 1.94
C LEU A 30 0.12 17.34 1.49
N ARG A 31 0.48 18.33 0.67
CA ARG A 31 -0.42 19.42 0.26
C ARG A 31 -1.32 19.04 -0.91
N SER A 32 -0.80 18.27 -1.88
CA SER A 32 -1.54 17.86 -3.07
C SER A 32 -2.24 16.52 -2.86
N PHE A 33 -3.42 16.36 -3.45
CA PHE A 33 -4.16 15.10 -3.48
C PHE A 33 -3.32 13.95 -4.07
N PHE A 34 -2.59 14.18 -5.15
CA PHE A 34 -1.79 13.14 -5.80
C PHE A 34 -0.63 12.68 -4.92
N LEU A 35 -0.03 13.61 -4.16
CA LEU A 35 1.00 13.28 -3.18
C LEU A 35 0.42 12.48 -2.00
N ARG A 36 -0.78 12.84 -1.51
CA ARG A 36 -1.48 12.05 -0.48
C ARG A 36 -1.84 10.65 -0.99
N LEU A 37 -2.30 10.55 -2.23
CA LEU A 37 -2.64 9.28 -2.87
C LEU A 37 -1.40 8.38 -3.03
N HIS A 38 -0.25 8.96 -3.37
CA HIS A 38 1.02 8.26 -3.39
C HIS A 38 1.41 7.74 -1.99
N ALA A 39 1.32 8.58 -0.96
CA ALA A 39 1.56 8.16 0.41
C ALA A 39 0.62 7.02 0.85
N ALA A 40 -0.66 7.09 0.50
CA ALA A 40 -1.62 6.03 0.77
C ALA A 40 -1.25 4.70 0.09
N THR A 41 -0.80 4.73 -1.17
CA THR A 41 -0.33 3.50 -1.84
C THR A 41 0.94 2.93 -1.25
N MET A 42 1.86 3.78 -0.81
CA MET A 42 3.07 3.34 -0.11
C MET A 42 2.75 2.71 1.25
N GLY A 43 1.73 3.21 1.96
CA GLY A 43 1.19 2.57 3.17
C GLY A 43 0.57 1.20 2.86
N CYS A 44 -0.23 1.08 1.82
CA CYS A 44 -0.79 -0.23 1.46
C CYS A 44 0.30 -1.26 1.10
N VAL A 45 1.26 -0.90 0.23
CA VAL A 45 2.30 -1.81 -0.23
C VAL A 45 3.37 -2.09 0.84
N GLY A 46 3.85 -1.06 1.54
CA GLY A 46 4.87 -1.21 2.57
C GLY A 46 4.27 -1.57 3.94
N GLY A 47 3.22 -0.89 4.33
CA GLY A 47 2.63 -0.95 5.67
C GLY A 47 1.52 -1.98 5.87
N SER A 48 0.87 -2.48 4.81
CA SER A 48 -0.11 -3.57 4.94
C SER A 48 0.42 -4.91 4.42
N ILE A 49 1.08 -4.95 3.25
CA ILE A 49 1.57 -6.21 2.68
C ILE A 49 2.72 -6.80 3.51
N LEU A 50 3.70 -5.99 3.96
CA LEU A 50 4.81 -6.53 4.77
C LEU A 50 4.29 -7.15 6.09
N PRO A 51 3.43 -6.50 6.89
CA PRO A 51 2.92 -7.14 8.09
C PRO A 51 2.07 -8.38 7.83
N LEU A 52 1.33 -8.44 6.73
CA LEU A 52 0.61 -9.67 6.34
C LEU A 52 1.58 -10.83 6.05
N LEU A 53 2.67 -10.57 5.32
CA LEU A 53 3.70 -11.59 5.07
C LEU A 53 4.44 -11.98 6.36
N GLY A 54 4.74 -11.00 7.23
CA GLY A 54 5.34 -11.27 8.54
C GLY A 54 4.42 -12.08 9.45
N LEU A 55 3.11 -11.81 9.43
CA LEU A 55 2.10 -12.58 10.15
C LEU A 55 1.97 -14.00 9.61
N ALA A 56 2.07 -14.21 8.30
CA ALA A 56 2.12 -15.54 7.71
C ALA A 56 3.33 -16.34 8.22
N LEU A 57 4.50 -15.71 8.35
CA LEU A 57 5.70 -16.34 8.91
C LEU A 57 5.55 -16.65 10.41
N ILE A 58 5.00 -15.71 11.19
CA ILE A 58 4.72 -15.92 12.62
C ILE A 58 3.75 -17.08 12.80
N ALA A 59 2.67 -17.10 12.02
CA ALA A 59 1.72 -18.20 12.01
C ALA A 59 2.49 -19.51 11.79
N LEU A 60 3.26 -19.65 10.71
CA LEU A 60 4.04 -20.86 10.41
C LEU A 60 5.04 -21.29 11.50
N GLY A 61 5.48 -20.40 12.40
CA GLY A 61 6.34 -20.74 13.53
C GLY A 61 5.63 -21.30 14.76
N LEU A 62 4.33 -21.02 14.90
CA LEU A 62 3.51 -21.40 16.05
C LEU A 62 2.90 -22.80 15.86
N GLU A 63 3.56 -23.82 16.38
CA GLU A 63 3.05 -25.22 16.35
C GLU A 63 1.81 -25.43 17.21
N SER A 64 1.58 -24.62 18.24
CA SER A 64 0.42 -24.71 19.13
C SER A 64 -0.92 -24.49 18.43
N VAL A 65 -0.90 -23.89 17.23
CA VAL A 65 -2.09 -23.57 16.42
C VAL A 65 -2.55 -24.77 15.58
N GLY A 66 -1.70 -25.80 15.40
CA GLY A 66 -2.06 -27.00 14.63
C GLY A 66 -2.30 -26.72 13.14
N VAL A 67 -3.33 -27.33 12.56
CA VAL A 67 -3.65 -27.26 11.12
C VAL A 67 -4.12 -25.86 10.69
N GLU A 68 -4.75 -25.12 11.61
CA GLU A 68 -5.27 -23.75 11.39
C GLU A 68 -4.17 -22.76 10.96
N ARG A 69 -2.93 -23.07 11.28
CA ARG A 69 -1.75 -22.30 10.93
C ARG A 69 -1.59 -22.08 9.43
N LEU A 70 -1.91 -23.10 8.64
CA LEU A 70 -1.80 -23.03 7.17
C LEU A 70 -2.93 -22.18 6.58
N TYR A 71 -4.12 -22.21 7.17
CA TYR A 71 -5.23 -21.34 6.79
C TYR A 71 -4.93 -19.88 7.08
N VAL A 72 -4.37 -19.57 8.25
CA VAL A 72 -3.95 -18.19 8.59
C VAL A 72 -2.84 -17.71 7.66
N ALA A 73 -1.81 -18.51 7.43
CA ALA A 73 -0.74 -18.14 6.51
C ALA A 73 -1.25 -17.96 5.07
N GLY A 74 -2.13 -18.86 4.61
CA GLY A 74 -2.74 -18.80 3.28
C GLY A 74 -3.61 -17.57 3.08
N THR A 75 -4.45 -17.22 4.05
CA THR A 75 -5.28 -16.00 3.99
C THR A 75 -4.43 -14.73 4.01
N CYS A 76 -3.39 -14.67 4.83
CA CYS A 76 -2.46 -13.53 4.84
C CYS A 76 -1.78 -13.32 3.48
N VAL A 77 -1.27 -14.40 2.87
CA VAL A 77 -0.62 -14.33 1.54
C VAL A 77 -1.63 -13.98 0.45
N ALA A 78 -2.84 -14.57 0.47
CA ALA A 78 -3.90 -14.23 -0.48
C ALA A 78 -4.31 -12.75 -0.36
N SER A 79 -4.50 -12.24 0.86
CA SER A 79 -4.78 -10.83 1.10
C SER A 79 -3.66 -9.92 0.60
N ALA A 80 -2.39 -10.29 0.82
CA ALA A 80 -1.25 -9.55 0.31
C ALA A 80 -1.25 -9.43 -1.23
N ILE A 81 -1.53 -10.54 -1.94
CA ILE A 81 -1.63 -10.54 -3.41
C ILE A 81 -2.79 -9.67 -3.89
N ILE A 82 -3.95 -9.76 -3.23
CA ILE A 82 -5.12 -8.94 -3.57
C ILE A 82 -4.79 -7.46 -3.40
N LEU A 83 -4.17 -7.07 -2.28
CA LEU A 83 -3.76 -5.69 -2.03
C LEU A 83 -2.73 -5.19 -3.07
N LEU A 84 -1.79 -6.05 -3.48
CA LEU A 84 -0.79 -5.72 -4.49
C LEU A 84 -1.42 -5.34 -5.84
N ILE A 85 -2.53 -5.98 -6.22
CA ILE A 85 -3.26 -5.69 -7.46
C ILE A 85 -4.19 -4.50 -7.26
N LEU A 86 -4.88 -4.45 -6.12
CA LEU A 86 -5.93 -3.46 -5.86
C LEU A 86 -5.37 -2.06 -5.60
N ALA A 87 -4.23 -1.95 -4.90
CA ALA A 87 -3.59 -0.67 -4.59
C ALA A 87 -3.24 0.17 -5.84
N PRO A 88 -2.48 -0.34 -6.83
CA PRO A 88 -2.16 0.43 -8.04
C PRO A 88 -3.39 0.68 -8.92
N SER A 89 -4.29 -0.29 -9.02
CA SER A 89 -5.52 -0.17 -9.83
C SER A 89 -6.47 0.91 -9.27
N GLY A 90 -6.63 0.93 -7.95
CA GLY A 90 -7.43 1.93 -7.23
C GLY A 90 -6.80 3.31 -7.34
N ALA A 91 -5.50 3.42 -7.12
CA ALA A 91 -4.80 4.71 -7.22
C ALA A 91 -4.83 5.28 -8.63
N HIS A 92 -4.65 4.46 -9.67
CA HIS A 92 -4.76 4.91 -11.05
C HIS A 92 -6.17 5.45 -11.36
N SER A 93 -7.20 4.70 -10.97
CA SER A 93 -8.60 5.08 -11.19
C SER A 93 -8.97 6.36 -10.45
N LEU A 94 -8.56 6.49 -9.18
CA LEU A 94 -8.78 7.68 -8.37
C LEU A 94 -8.02 8.90 -8.92
N ALA A 95 -6.75 8.73 -9.30
CA ALA A 95 -5.95 9.81 -9.88
C ALA A 95 -6.57 10.31 -11.19
N ARG A 96 -6.97 9.39 -12.08
CA ARG A 96 -7.63 9.73 -13.34
C ARG A 96 -8.94 10.47 -13.11
N ALA A 97 -9.80 9.97 -12.22
CA ALA A 97 -11.08 10.62 -11.93
C ALA A 97 -10.89 12.02 -11.32
N ALA A 98 -10.00 12.16 -10.34
CA ALA A 98 -9.68 13.45 -9.72
C ALA A 98 -9.09 14.45 -10.72
N TYR A 99 -8.25 13.98 -11.65
CA TYR A 99 -7.66 14.81 -12.69
C TYR A 99 -8.70 15.32 -13.69
N MET A 100 -9.55 14.42 -14.22
CA MET A 100 -10.54 14.74 -15.25
C MET A 100 -11.66 15.64 -14.71
N THR A 101 -12.07 15.46 -13.45
CA THR A 101 -13.14 16.26 -12.83
C THR A 101 -12.67 17.60 -12.27
N ARG A 102 -11.35 17.87 -12.26
CA ARG A 102 -10.75 19.10 -11.69
C ARG A 102 -11.09 19.37 -10.22
N VAL A 103 -11.51 18.33 -9.48
CA VAL A 103 -11.91 18.43 -8.07
C VAL A 103 -10.70 18.55 -7.14
N ALA A 104 -9.55 17.99 -7.53
CA ALA A 104 -8.35 18.00 -6.72
C ALA A 104 -7.40 19.17 -7.07
N PRO A 105 -6.84 19.88 -6.08
CA PRO A 105 -5.85 20.92 -6.33
C PRO A 105 -4.59 20.33 -6.95
N ARG A 106 -4.26 20.82 -8.15
CA ARG A 106 -3.08 20.40 -8.92
C ARG A 106 -1.79 21.02 -8.39
N HIS A 107 -1.85 22.11 -7.64
CA HIS A 107 -0.64 22.74 -7.10
C HIS A 107 -0.03 21.91 -5.95
N PRO A 108 1.30 21.75 -5.85
CA PRO A 108 2.36 22.33 -6.68
C PRO A 108 2.73 21.42 -7.85
N LEU A 109 2.22 21.72 -9.04
CA LEU A 109 2.73 21.19 -10.30
C LEU A 109 3.30 22.40 -11.06
N GLU A 110 4.60 22.38 -11.33
CA GLU A 110 5.26 23.42 -12.14
C GLU A 110 5.03 23.18 -13.64
N PHE A 111 4.97 21.91 -14.05
CA PHE A 111 4.76 21.51 -15.44
C PHE A 111 3.73 20.38 -15.54
N ASP A 112 2.73 20.55 -16.39
CA ASP A 112 1.63 19.59 -16.60
C ASP A 112 1.55 19.21 -18.10
N ALA A 113 2.38 18.24 -18.49
CA ALA A 113 2.39 17.69 -19.84
C ALA A 113 1.06 17.04 -20.24
N LEU A 114 0.28 16.58 -19.26
CA LEU A 114 -1.00 15.92 -19.52
C LEU A 114 -2.05 16.96 -19.96
N GLU A 115 -2.13 18.11 -19.29
CA GLU A 115 -3.00 19.21 -19.71
C GLU A 115 -2.59 19.75 -21.09
N GLU A 116 -1.28 19.88 -21.35
CA GLU A 116 -0.78 20.32 -22.65
C GLU A 116 -1.19 19.36 -23.77
N ARG A 117 -1.05 18.04 -23.56
CA ARG A 117 -1.51 17.03 -24.53
C ARG A 117 -3.03 17.03 -24.72
N LEU A 118 -3.81 17.21 -23.65
CA LEU A 118 -5.27 17.27 -23.73
C LEU A 118 -5.75 18.53 -24.47
N LYS A 119 -5.05 19.65 -24.32
CA LYS A 119 -5.33 20.89 -25.09
C LYS A 119 -4.84 20.81 -26.53
N GLY A 120 -3.69 20.19 -26.77
CA GLY A 120 -3.06 20.05 -28.10
C GLY A 120 -3.68 18.96 -28.98
N GLY A 121 -4.29 17.92 -28.38
CA GLY A 121 -4.96 16.83 -29.09
C GLY A 121 -6.41 17.12 -29.52
N GLY A 122 -6.90 18.35 -29.31
CA GLY A 122 -8.25 18.79 -29.70
C GLY A 122 -8.33 19.45 -31.09
N ARG A 123 -7.46 19.07 -32.04
CA ARG A 123 -7.53 19.48 -33.45
C ARG A 123 -7.86 18.28 -34.32
#